data_AF-A0A0H5CPA8-F1
#
_entry.id   AF-A0A0H5CPA8-F1
#
_cell.length_a   1.000
_cell.length_b   1.000
_cell.length_c   1.000
_cell.angle_alpha   90.00
_cell.angle_beta   90.00
_cell.angle_gamma   90.00
#
_symmetry.space_group_name_H-M   'P 1'
#
loop_
_entity.id
_entity.type
_entity.pdbx_description
1 polymer ?
#
loop_
_entity_poly.entity_id
_entity_poly.type
_entity_poly.pdbx_seq_one_letter_code
_entity_poly.pdbx_strand_id
1 'polypeptide(L)'
;METSARWRAPVLVMGAALLLPLMLTFAFNLPRWLTVVLLVLSIGAGAMGIRQVVFQREQAELRAEAAKERAAAKPEPEPTLNEHHVPAIPIDSAEPYYRFVLSCKVCWTTHPDADHGNPRGLAVHAVLERARQITVTGAPTDSDNVRTRLAAELGVKVVDRSGQITAWAEDVGLTIPETDVARLARLAELRKEKQVLHQERELEQSTRSYLTENVFTDPGSAMVWWLSRHPDQIREAAALLPTFAELTAAVNDTEVSPKYAQAERPTLSAVANGEWNRLAGDEDRRQLPRTSDPD
;
A
#
# COMPACT_ATOMS: atom_id res chain seq x y z
N MET A 1 -59.79 13.39 37.65
CA MET A 1 -60.51 12.23 38.21
C MET A 1 -60.21 10.96 37.38
N GLU A 2 -58.93 10.63 37.13
CA GLU A 2 -58.55 9.55 36.19
C GLU A 2 -57.70 8.42 36.82
N THR A 3 -57.47 8.45 38.12
CA THR A 3 -56.68 7.42 38.81
C THR A 3 -57.46 6.14 39.10
N SER A 4 -58.80 6.16 39.02
CA SER A 4 -59.67 5.01 39.31
C SER A 4 -59.76 3.98 38.18
N ALA A 5 -59.34 4.33 36.95
CA ALA A 5 -59.33 3.41 35.81
C ALA A 5 -58.06 2.53 35.75
N ARG A 6 -56.96 2.99 36.34
CA ARG A 6 -55.63 2.32 36.26
C ARG A 6 -55.55 0.98 37.00
N TRP A 7 -56.50 0.69 37.88
CA TRP A 7 -56.53 -0.55 38.69
C TRP A 7 -57.67 -1.52 38.32
N ARG A 8 -58.64 -1.10 37.48
CA ARG A 8 -59.78 -1.94 37.12
C ARG A 8 -59.42 -3.08 36.17
N ALA A 9 -58.49 -2.84 35.24
CA ALA A 9 -58.04 -3.84 34.27
C ALA A 9 -57.35 -5.06 34.94
N PRO A 10 -56.36 -4.91 35.85
CA PRO A 10 -55.76 -6.07 36.51
C PRO A 10 -56.73 -6.79 37.46
N VAL A 11 -57.63 -6.06 38.14
CA VAL A 11 -58.61 -6.65 39.06
C VAL A 11 -59.68 -7.45 38.31
N LEU A 12 -60.14 -6.99 37.14
CA LEU A 12 -61.06 -7.75 36.28
C LEU A 12 -60.40 -9.00 35.69
N VAL A 13 -59.14 -8.89 35.26
CA VAL A 13 -58.38 -10.04 34.74
C VAL A 13 -58.15 -11.08 35.84
N MET A 14 -57.80 -10.65 37.06
CA MET A 14 -57.59 -11.55 38.20
C MET A 14 -58.91 -12.19 38.66
N GLY A 15 -60.01 -11.42 38.71
CA GLY A 15 -61.33 -11.93 39.05
C GLY A 15 -61.89 -12.92 38.03
N ALA A 16 -61.73 -12.63 36.73
CA ALA A 16 -62.12 -13.55 35.65
C ALA A 16 -61.25 -14.82 35.66
N ALA A 17 -59.94 -14.69 35.88
CA ALA A 17 -59.03 -15.84 35.93
C ALA A 17 -59.33 -16.79 37.12
N LEU A 18 -59.92 -16.30 38.21
CA LEU A 18 -60.33 -17.11 39.36
C LEU A 18 -61.74 -17.70 39.22
N LEU A 19 -62.67 -16.97 38.60
CA LEU A 19 -64.05 -17.40 38.42
C LEU A 19 -64.24 -18.43 37.30
N LEU A 20 -63.48 -18.33 36.21
CA LEU A 20 -63.57 -19.23 35.05
C LEU A 20 -63.26 -20.70 35.40
N PRO A 21 -62.16 -21.03 36.12
CA PRO A 21 -61.91 -22.41 36.54
C PRO A 21 -62.91 -22.89 37.60
N LEU A 22 -63.42 -22.00 38.44
CA LEU A 22 -64.42 -22.33 39.47
C LEU A 22 -65.79 -22.66 38.85
N MET A 23 -66.18 -21.94 37.79
CA MET A 23 -67.38 -22.26 37.00
C MET A 23 -67.20 -23.54 36.17
N LEU A 24 -66.03 -23.74 35.54
CA LEU A 24 -65.76 -24.94 34.74
C LEU A 24 -65.83 -26.21 35.59
N THR A 25 -65.38 -26.12 36.83
CA THR A 25 -65.36 -27.25 37.78
C THR A 25 -66.73 -27.59 38.32
N PHE A 26 -67.62 -26.61 38.45
CA PHE A 26 -69.02 -26.82 38.80
C PHE A 26 -69.82 -27.43 37.64
N ALA A 27 -69.53 -27.02 36.40
CA ALA A 27 -70.27 -27.48 35.21
C ALA A 27 -69.90 -28.91 34.75
N PHE A 28 -68.64 -29.32 34.90
CA PHE A 28 -68.14 -30.60 34.35
C PHE A 28 -67.83 -31.67 35.42
N ASN A 29 -68.21 -31.45 36.69
CA ASN A 29 -67.96 -32.35 37.84
C ASN A 29 -66.50 -32.84 37.90
N LEU A 30 -65.56 -31.92 37.66
CA LEU A 30 -64.14 -32.26 37.61
C LEU A 30 -63.64 -32.72 38.98
N PRO A 31 -62.68 -33.65 39.03
CA PRO A 31 -62.06 -34.08 40.28
C PRO A 31 -61.52 -32.89 41.07
N ARG A 32 -61.75 -32.89 42.40
CA ARG A 32 -61.33 -31.79 43.29
C ARG A 32 -59.84 -31.45 43.20
N TRP A 33 -58.98 -32.40 42.82
CA TRP A 33 -57.55 -32.14 42.62
C TRP A 33 -57.26 -31.29 41.38
N LEU A 34 -58.08 -31.40 40.32
CA LEU A 34 -57.89 -30.68 39.06
C LEU A 34 -58.32 -29.22 39.19
N THR A 35 -59.28 -28.93 40.08
CA THR A 35 -59.70 -27.56 40.42
C THR A 35 -58.59 -26.78 41.11
N VAL A 36 -57.88 -27.43 42.03
CA VAL A 36 -56.73 -26.84 42.73
C VAL A 36 -55.59 -26.56 41.75
N VAL A 37 -55.31 -27.48 40.82
CA VAL A 37 -54.28 -27.28 39.78
C VAL A 37 -54.63 -26.09 38.87
N LEU A 38 -55.88 -25.96 38.43
CA LEU A 38 -56.33 -24.83 37.60
C LEU A 38 -56.24 -23.49 38.34
N LEU A 39 -56.59 -23.46 39.62
CA LEU A 39 -56.52 -22.24 40.43
C LEU A 39 -55.06 -21.81 40.64
N VAL A 40 -54.15 -22.75 40.90
CA VAL A 40 -52.71 -22.48 41.01
C VAL A 40 -52.12 -21.99 39.68
N LEU A 41 -52.48 -22.60 38.55
CA LEU A 41 -52.04 -22.15 37.22
C LEU A 41 -52.54 -20.74 36.88
N SER A 42 -53.78 -20.44 37.25
CA SER A 42 -54.39 -19.12 37.06
C SER A 42 -53.67 -18.03 37.88
N ILE A 43 -53.35 -18.32 39.15
CA ILE A 43 -52.56 -17.41 39.99
C ILE A 43 -51.16 -17.21 39.42
N GLY A 44 -50.51 -18.28 38.95
CA GLY A 44 -49.19 -18.23 38.33
C GLY A 44 -49.18 -17.37 37.05
N ALA A 45 -50.17 -17.55 36.18
CA ALA A 45 -50.34 -16.75 34.96
C ALA A 45 -50.64 -15.28 35.28
N GLY A 46 -51.45 -15.00 36.32
CA GLY A 46 -51.72 -13.65 36.80
C GLY A 46 -50.47 -12.95 37.32
N ALA A 47 -49.67 -13.64 38.14
CA ALA A 47 -48.40 -13.11 38.64
C ALA A 47 -47.39 -12.83 37.51
N MET A 48 -47.32 -13.73 36.52
CA MET A 48 -46.47 -13.56 35.34
C MET A 48 -46.93 -12.40 34.46
N GLY A 49 -48.24 -12.22 34.26
CA GLY A 49 -48.82 -11.08 33.55
C GLY A 49 -48.55 -9.75 34.24
N ILE A 50 -48.66 -9.69 35.58
CA ILE A 50 -48.32 -8.50 36.37
C ILE A 50 -46.83 -8.17 36.22
N ARG A 51 -45.95 -9.18 36.34
CA ARG A 51 -44.50 -9.00 36.16
C ARG A 51 -44.14 -8.52 34.75
N GLN A 52 -44.80 -9.06 33.72
CA GLN A 52 -44.64 -8.64 32.32
C GLN A 52 -45.04 -7.17 32.13
N VAL A 53 -46.17 -6.75 32.71
CA VAL A 53 -46.66 -5.37 32.59
C VAL A 53 -45.77 -4.38 33.34
N VAL A 54 -45.29 -4.75 34.53
CA VAL A 54 -44.34 -3.91 35.29
C VAL A 54 -43.04 -3.74 34.50
N PHE A 55 -42.48 -4.82 33.97
CA PHE A 55 -41.27 -4.77 33.16
C PHE A 55 -41.44 -3.94 31.87
N GLN A 56 -42.58 -4.06 31.19
CA GLN A 56 -42.89 -3.25 30.02
C GLN A 56 -43.02 -1.75 30.35
N ARG A 57 -43.54 -1.41 31.53
CA ARG A 57 -43.64 -0.02 32.00
C ARG A 57 -42.28 0.56 32.33
N GLU A 58 -41.44 -0.17 33.06
CA GLU A 58 -40.07 0.25 33.35
C GLU A 58 -39.29 0.52 32.05
N GLN A 59 -39.41 -0.37 31.05
CA GLN A 59 -38.78 -0.12 29.75
C GLN A 59 -39.37 1.09 29.00
N ALA A 60 -40.67 1.34 29.12
CA ALA A 60 -41.30 2.50 28.50
C ALA A 60 -40.84 3.81 29.16
N GLU A 61 -40.67 3.81 30.48
CA GLU A 61 -40.16 4.95 31.25
C GLU A 61 -38.70 5.22 30.87
N LEU A 62 -37.83 4.20 30.84
CA LEU A 62 -36.43 4.35 30.40
C LEU A 62 -36.31 4.84 28.95
N ARG A 63 -37.17 4.37 28.03
CA ARG A 63 -37.21 4.88 26.65
C ARG A 63 -37.68 6.33 26.60
N ALA A 64 -38.64 6.71 27.44
CA ALA A 64 -39.14 8.08 27.52
C ALA A 64 -38.09 9.02 28.13
N GLU A 65 -37.33 8.56 29.13
CA GLU A 65 -36.20 9.29 29.71
C GLU A 65 -35.08 9.46 28.69
N ALA A 66 -34.66 8.40 28.00
CA ALA A 66 -33.65 8.49 26.93
C ALA A 66 -34.12 9.39 25.76
N ALA A 67 -35.41 9.38 25.42
CA ALA A 67 -35.97 10.27 24.42
C ALA A 67 -35.99 11.74 24.90
N LYS A 68 -36.29 11.97 26.19
CA LYS A 68 -36.20 13.28 26.81
C LYS A 68 -34.76 13.77 26.92
N GLU A 69 -33.81 12.92 27.29
CA GLU A 69 -32.38 13.25 27.28
C GLU A 69 -31.89 13.59 25.88
N ARG A 70 -32.30 12.84 24.84
CA ARG A 70 -31.98 13.17 23.45
C ARG A 70 -32.64 14.46 22.97
N ALA A 71 -33.85 14.77 23.44
CA ALA A 71 -34.55 16.01 23.10
C ALA A 71 -34.04 17.23 23.92
N ALA A 72 -33.53 17.00 25.12
CA ALA A 72 -32.96 17.99 26.02
C ALA A 72 -31.47 18.23 25.77
N ALA A 73 -30.77 17.26 25.18
CA ALA A 73 -29.48 17.47 24.54
C ALA A 73 -29.70 18.49 23.42
N LYS A 74 -29.44 19.75 23.75
CA LYS A 74 -29.41 20.85 22.79
C LYS A 74 -28.55 20.40 21.60
N PRO A 75 -29.00 20.58 20.35
CA PRO A 75 -28.15 20.29 19.20
C PRO A 75 -26.85 21.05 19.42
N GLU A 76 -25.75 20.29 19.54
CA GLU A 76 -24.41 20.85 19.63
C GLU A 76 -24.26 21.77 18.41
N PRO A 77 -23.91 23.06 18.60
CA PRO A 77 -23.82 23.97 17.48
C PRO A 77 -22.88 23.35 16.45
N GLU A 78 -23.40 23.07 15.25
CA GLU A 78 -22.60 22.49 14.17
C GLU A 78 -21.36 23.38 14.01
N PRO A 79 -20.14 22.81 14.09
CA PRO A 79 -18.94 23.62 14.01
C PRO A 79 -18.96 24.35 12.67
N THR A 80 -18.80 25.67 12.70
CA THR A 80 -18.82 26.49 11.49
C THR A 80 -17.68 26.04 10.58
N LEU A 81 -18.06 25.41 9.47
CA LEU A 81 -17.11 25.02 8.44
C LEU A 81 -16.66 26.28 7.72
N ASN A 82 -15.38 26.61 7.84
CA ASN A 82 -14.78 27.72 7.15
C ASN A 82 -13.89 27.20 6.03
N GLU A 83 -13.91 27.89 4.89
CA GLU A 83 -13.22 27.48 3.68
C GLU A 83 -12.38 28.61 3.10
N HIS A 84 -11.21 28.28 2.58
CA HIS A 84 -10.34 29.23 1.90
C HIS A 84 -9.54 28.56 0.79
N HIS A 85 -9.67 29.08 -0.44
CA HIS A 85 -8.87 28.64 -1.56
C HIS A 85 -7.48 29.27 -1.54
N VAL A 86 -6.46 28.42 -1.50
CA VAL A 86 -5.05 28.82 -1.53
C VAL A 86 -4.57 28.85 -2.99
N PRO A 87 -4.23 30.03 -3.55
CA PRO A 87 -3.77 30.14 -4.92
C PRO A 87 -2.35 29.58 -5.04
N ALA A 88 -2.11 28.73 -6.04
CA ALA A 88 -0.82 28.25 -6.54
C ALA A 88 0.43 28.75 -5.76
N ILE A 89 0.81 28.05 -4.69
CA ILE A 89 1.97 28.38 -3.84
C ILE A 89 3.16 27.49 -4.20
N PRO A 90 4.37 28.04 -4.38
CA PRO A 90 5.56 27.24 -4.60
C PRO A 90 5.97 26.52 -3.30
N ILE A 91 6.17 25.20 -3.38
CA ILE A 91 6.62 24.35 -2.28
C ILE A 91 7.88 23.59 -2.70
N ASP A 92 8.80 23.41 -1.76
CA ASP A 92 10.07 22.74 -1.99
C ASP A 92 9.87 21.24 -2.30
N SER A 93 10.65 20.73 -3.25
CA SER A 93 10.68 19.31 -3.65
C SER A 93 11.94 18.61 -3.12
N ALA A 94 12.06 17.30 -3.38
CA ALA A 94 13.28 16.55 -3.05
C ALA A 94 14.49 16.94 -3.91
N GLU A 95 14.28 17.44 -5.14
CA GLU A 95 15.40 17.89 -5.98
C GLU A 95 15.71 19.37 -5.75
N PRO A 96 16.98 19.73 -5.47
CA PRO A 96 17.39 21.11 -5.38
C PRO A 96 17.03 21.87 -6.67
N TYR A 97 16.62 23.13 -6.51
CA TYR A 97 16.25 24.04 -7.61
C TYR A 97 14.94 23.73 -8.35
N TYR A 98 14.28 22.61 -8.04
CA TYR A 98 12.95 22.28 -8.56
C TYR A 98 11.90 22.42 -7.46
N ARG A 99 10.78 23.06 -7.78
CA ARG A 99 9.68 23.30 -6.84
C ARG A 99 8.37 22.81 -7.42
N PHE A 100 7.51 22.31 -6.54
CA PHE A 100 6.12 22.07 -6.86
C PHE A 100 5.32 23.35 -6.71
N VAL A 101 4.18 23.40 -7.39
CA VAL A 101 3.16 24.43 -7.22
C VAL A 101 1.92 23.75 -6.66
N LEU A 102 1.57 24.08 -5.41
CA LEU A 102 0.41 23.55 -4.72
C LEU A 102 -0.79 24.49 -4.90
N SER A 103 -1.93 23.93 -5.30
CA SER A 103 -3.24 24.57 -5.22
C SER A 103 -4.15 23.70 -4.38
N CYS A 104 -4.86 24.26 -3.40
CA CYS A 104 -5.83 23.48 -2.62
C CYS A 104 -6.90 24.38 -1.99
N LYS A 105 -8.01 23.75 -1.62
CA LYS A 105 -9.06 24.35 -0.81
C LYS A 105 -8.83 23.97 0.65
N VAL A 106 -8.44 24.91 1.49
CA VAL A 106 -8.22 24.69 2.92
C VAL A 106 -9.54 24.85 3.67
N CYS A 107 -9.91 23.82 4.43
CA CYS A 107 -11.11 23.79 5.25
C CYS A 107 -10.71 23.69 6.73
N TRP A 108 -11.39 24.42 7.61
CA TRP A 108 -11.13 24.33 9.04
C TRP A 108 -12.38 24.54 9.89
N THR A 109 -12.33 24.00 11.10
CA THR A 109 -13.28 24.26 12.19
C THR A 109 -12.53 24.82 13.38
N THR A 110 -13.10 25.87 14.00
CA THR A 110 -12.57 26.48 15.22
C THR A 110 -13.17 25.79 16.44
N HIS A 111 -12.34 25.48 17.44
CA HIS A 111 -12.85 24.98 18.71
C HIS A 111 -13.55 26.12 19.48
N PRO A 112 -14.56 25.85 20.34
CA PRO A 112 -15.24 26.90 21.10
C PRO A 112 -14.30 27.74 21.98
N ASP A 113 -13.22 27.13 22.47
CA ASP A 113 -12.20 27.75 23.32
C ASP A 113 -11.04 28.37 22.51
N ALA A 114 -11.15 28.43 21.18
CA ALA A 114 -10.10 28.95 20.32
C ALA A 114 -10.06 30.49 20.37
N ASP A 115 -8.98 31.04 20.92
CA ASP A 115 -8.71 32.48 20.93
C ASP A 115 -7.54 32.80 20.00
N HIS A 116 -7.82 32.83 18.69
CA HIS A 116 -6.86 33.25 17.68
C HIS A 116 -7.41 34.36 16.79
N GLY A 117 -6.68 35.48 16.69
CA GLY A 117 -7.09 36.63 15.89
C GLY A 117 -7.17 36.39 14.37
N ASN A 118 -6.55 35.32 13.84
CA ASN A 118 -6.62 34.96 12.42
C ASN A 118 -6.66 33.44 12.19
N PRO A 119 -7.81 32.78 12.41
CA PRO A 119 -7.92 31.32 12.28
C PRO A 119 -7.65 30.82 10.84
N ARG A 120 -7.92 31.66 9.83
CA ARG A 120 -7.61 31.36 8.42
C ARG A 120 -6.11 31.21 8.18
N GLY A 121 -5.32 32.18 8.66
CA GLY A 121 -3.86 32.14 8.50
C GLY A 121 -3.24 30.91 9.18
N LEU A 122 -3.75 30.57 10.36
CA LEU A 122 -3.34 29.38 11.10
C LEU A 122 -3.68 28.09 10.34
N ALA A 123 -4.89 27.97 9.77
CA ALA A 123 -5.31 26.81 8.99
C ALA A 123 -4.43 26.62 7.74
N VAL A 124 -4.19 27.70 6.99
CA VAL A 124 -3.32 27.67 5.80
C VAL A 124 -1.91 27.26 6.18
N HIS A 125 -1.34 27.85 7.24
CA HIS A 125 -0.01 27.50 7.71
C HIS A 125 0.10 26.03 8.13
N ALA A 126 -0.88 25.52 8.88
CA ALA A 126 -0.91 24.12 9.32
C ALA A 126 -0.99 23.12 8.14
N VAL A 127 -1.76 23.45 7.09
CA VAL A 127 -1.81 22.66 5.85
C VAL A 127 -0.51 22.74 5.06
N LEU A 128 0.06 23.94 4.88
CA LEU A 128 1.31 24.14 4.13
C LEU A 128 2.50 23.46 4.80
N GLU A 129 2.57 23.50 6.13
CA GLU A 129 3.63 22.83 6.89
C GLU A 129 3.56 21.31 6.70
N ARG A 130 2.36 20.71 6.77
CA ARG A 130 2.16 19.28 6.45
C ARG A 130 2.52 18.98 5.00
N ALA A 131 2.11 19.84 4.07
CA ALA A 131 2.41 19.66 2.66
C ALA A 131 3.93 19.62 2.42
N ARG A 132 4.68 20.55 3.04
CA ARG A 132 6.15 20.61 2.98
C ARG A 132 6.82 19.34 3.47
N GLN A 133 6.36 18.79 4.59
CA GLN A 133 6.92 17.55 5.15
C GLN A 133 6.83 16.38 4.15
N ILE A 134 5.77 16.35 3.35
CA ILE A 134 5.55 15.31 2.33
C ILE A 134 6.38 15.61 1.08
N THR A 135 6.30 16.84 0.56
CA THR A 135 6.91 17.21 -0.74
C THR A 135 8.44 17.24 -0.71
N VAL A 136 9.07 17.53 0.43
CA VAL A 136 10.54 17.50 0.58
C VAL A 136 11.13 16.10 0.32
N THR A 137 10.34 15.04 0.50
CA THR A 137 10.75 13.67 0.18
C THR A 137 10.29 13.22 -1.21
N GLY A 138 9.43 14.01 -1.87
CA GLY A 138 8.84 13.67 -3.17
C GLY A 138 9.72 14.09 -4.34
N ALA A 139 10.07 13.15 -5.20
CA ALA A 139 10.76 13.43 -6.44
C ALA A 139 9.82 14.15 -7.44
N PRO A 140 10.26 15.24 -8.09
CA PRO A 140 9.45 15.96 -9.07
C PRO A 140 9.19 15.14 -10.34
N THR A 141 10.01 14.13 -10.64
CA THR A 141 9.75 13.21 -11.76
C THR A 141 8.49 12.36 -11.55
N ASP A 142 8.12 12.07 -10.29
CA ASP A 142 6.96 11.25 -9.92
C ASP A 142 5.81 12.10 -9.35
N SER A 143 5.56 13.26 -9.98
CA SER A 143 4.62 14.27 -9.48
C SER A 143 3.19 13.75 -9.25
N ASP A 144 2.71 12.82 -10.08
CA ASP A 144 1.38 12.20 -9.92
C ASP A 144 1.26 11.34 -8.66
N ASN A 145 2.32 10.61 -8.30
CA ASN A 145 2.36 9.81 -7.08
C ASN A 145 2.42 10.71 -5.85
N VAL A 146 3.25 11.76 -5.91
CA VAL A 146 3.33 12.77 -4.83
C VAL A 146 2.00 13.47 -4.65
N ARG A 147 1.31 13.84 -5.75
CA ARG A 147 -0.04 14.45 -5.71
C ARG A 147 -1.03 13.54 -4.99
N THR A 148 -1.10 12.27 -5.38
CA THR A 148 -2.05 11.30 -4.80
C THR A 148 -1.81 11.10 -3.30
N ARG A 149 -0.54 10.95 -2.90
CA ARG A 149 -0.15 10.85 -1.49
C ARG A 149 -0.47 12.12 -0.72
N LEU A 150 -0.17 13.28 -1.29
CA LEU A 150 -0.45 14.58 -0.68
C LEU A 150 -1.95 14.79 -0.45
N ALA A 151 -2.77 14.44 -1.44
CA ALA A 151 -4.24 14.52 -1.33
C ALA A 151 -4.77 13.62 -0.21
N ALA A 152 -4.26 12.39 -0.09
CA ALA A 152 -4.65 11.46 0.96
C ALA A 152 -4.29 11.99 2.37
N GLU A 153 -3.09 12.51 2.55
CA GLU A 153 -2.60 12.99 3.86
C GLU A 153 -3.24 14.32 4.28
N LEU A 154 -3.41 15.25 3.33
CA LEU A 154 -4.03 16.55 3.63
C LEU A 154 -5.56 16.46 3.80
N GLY A 155 -6.20 15.44 3.24
CA GLY A 155 -7.63 15.17 3.41
C GLY A 155 -8.01 14.75 4.84
N VAL A 156 -7.05 14.35 5.67
CA VAL A 156 -7.30 13.99 7.07
C VAL A 156 -7.49 15.26 7.91
N LYS A 157 -8.60 15.29 8.66
CA LYS A 157 -8.90 16.31 9.67
C LYS A 157 -7.94 16.17 10.85
N VAL A 158 -7.02 17.12 10.99
CA VAL A 158 -6.00 17.10 12.03
C VAL A 158 -6.06 18.40 12.83
N VAL A 159 -5.93 18.27 14.14
CA VAL A 159 -5.85 19.41 15.05
C VAL A 159 -4.48 20.09 14.89
N ASP A 160 -4.46 21.41 14.79
CA ASP A 160 -3.23 22.18 14.73
C ASP A 160 -2.39 22.01 16.01
N ARG A 161 -1.07 22.30 15.94
CA ARG A 161 -0.16 22.22 17.10
C ARG A 161 -0.63 23.04 18.30
N SER A 162 -1.35 24.13 18.06
CA SER A 162 -1.91 24.98 19.11
C SER A 162 -3.15 24.40 19.80
N GLY A 163 -3.76 23.35 19.24
CA GLY A 163 -5.01 22.77 19.74
C GLY A 163 -6.27 23.59 19.41
N GLN A 164 -6.13 24.74 18.73
CA GLN A 164 -7.21 25.72 18.59
C GLN A 164 -8.13 25.46 17.39
N ILE A 165 -7.60 24.85 16.33
CA ILE A 165 -8.35 24.58 15.10
C ILE A 165 -8.12 23.15 14.63
N THR A 166 -9.10 22.60 13.92
CA THR A 166 -8.93 21.39 13.12
C THR A 166 -8.93 21.77 11.65
N ALA A 167 -7.86 21.44 10.92
CA ALA A 167 -7.67 21.83 9.52
C ALA A 167 -7.44 20.62 8.61
N TRP A 168 -7.95 20.71 7.39
CA TRP A 168 -7.71 19.75 6.30
C TRP A 168 -7.73 20.48 4.95
N ALA A 169 -7.38 19.78 3.88
CA ALA A 169 -7.46 20.30 2.53
C ALA A 169 -8.30 19.39 1.62
N GLU A 170 -9.04 20.02 0.73
CA GLU A 170 -9.79 19.44 -0.36
C GLU A 170 -9.23 19.95 -1.69
N ASP A 171 -9.57 19.30 -2.79
CA ASP A 171 -9.17 19.68 -4.16
C ASP A 171 -7.66 19.95 -4.30
N VAL A 172 -6.84 19.02 -3.81
CA VAL A 172 -5.38 19.15 -3.78
C VAL A 172 -4.82 18.93 -5.19
N GLY A 173 -4.34 20.01 -5.80
CA GLY A 173 -3.59 20.02 -7.05
C GLY A 173 -2.11 20.25 -6.80
N LEU A 174 -1.26 19.45 -7.45
CA LEU A 174 0.19 19.59 -7.42
C LEU A 174 0.70 19.59 -8.86
N THR A 175 1.36 20.67 -9.26
CA THR A 175 1.93 20.82 -10.60
C THR A 175 3.39 21.23 -10.54
N ILE A 176 4.09 21.09 -11.66
CA ILE A 176 5.46 21.57 -11.85
C ILE A 176 5.43 22.55 -13.02
N PRO A 177 6.19 23.65 -12.99
CA PRO A 177 6.30 24.53 -14.15
C PRO A 177 6.69 23.75 -15.40
N GLU A 178 6.02 24.02 -16.53
CA GLU A 178 6.23 23.26 -17.78
C GLU A 178 7.69 23.27 -18.26
N THR A 179 8.38 24.40 -18.06
CA THR A 179 9.82 24.55 -18.32
C THR A 179 10.68 23.55 -17.54
N ASP A 180 10.26 23.23 -16.32
CA ASP A 180 10.99 22.33 -15.44
C ASP A 180 10.66 20.87 -15.72
N VAL A 181 9.42 20.55 -16.11
CA VAL A 181 9.04 19.22 -16.59
C VAL A 181 9.91 18.80 -17.78
N ALA A 182 10.06 19.68 -18.77
CA ALA A 182 10.90 19.40 -19.94
C ALA A 182 12.38 19.19 -19.57
N ARG A 183 12.90 19.97 -18.60
CA ARG A 183 14.28 19.82 -18.11
C ARG A 183 14.48 18.50 -17.36
N LEU A 184 13.55 18.15 -16.48
CA LEU A 184 13.60 16.90 -15.71
C LEU A 184 13.52 15.67 -16.63
N ALA A 185 12.65 15.71 -17.65
CA ALA A 185 12.58 14.66 -18.66
C ALA A 185 13.93 14.49 -19.40
N ARG A 186 14.54 15.61 -19.83
CA ARG A 186 15.86 15.58 -20.47
C ARG A 186 16.96 15.05 -19.54
N LEU A 187 16.93 15.43 -18.27
CA LEU A 187 17.89 14.91 -17.28
C LEU A 187 17.70 13.41 -17.03
N ALA A 188 16.47 12.93 -17.00
CA ALA A 188 16.19 11.50 -16.87
C ALA A 188 16.76 10.70 -18.05
N GLU A 189 16.58 11.18 -19.28
CA GLU A 189 17.17 10.53 -20.47
C GLU A 189 18.70 10.53 -20.41
N LEU A 190 19.34 11.65 -20.09
CA LEU A 190 20.80 11.71 -19.95
C LEU A 190 21.34 10.76 -18.86
N ARG A 191 20.60 10.59 -17.76
CA ARG A 191 20.96 9.63 -16.70
C ARG A 191 20.88 8.19 -17.21
N LYS A 192 19.85 7.84 -17.97
CA LYS A 192 19.70 6.51 -18.59
C LYS A 192 20.81 6.24 -19.60
N GLU A 193 21.08 7.18 -20.51
CA GLU A 193 22.15 7.05 -21.50
C GLU A 193 23.52 6.87 -20.83
N LYS A 194 23.83 7.68 -19.81
CA LYS A 194 25.07 7.53 -19.04
C LYS A 194 25.17 6.15 -18.38
N GLN A 195 24.06 5.62 -17.86
CA GLN A 195 24.04 4.30 -17.23
C GLN A 195 24.30 3.20 -18.26
N VAL A 196 23.68 3.26 -19.44
CA VAL A 196 23.92 2.31 -20.53
C VAL A 196 25.40 2.34 -20.93
N LEU A 197 25.94 3.53 -21.21
CA LEU A 197 27.36 3.69 -21.59
C LEU A 197 28.34 3.24 -20.50
N HIS A 198 27.95 3.34 -19.22
CA HIS A 198 28.76 2.82 -18.14
C HIS A 198 28.74 1.29 -18.14
N GLN A 199 27.57 0.68 -18.27
CA GLN A 199 27.41 -0.77 -18.32
C GLN A 199 28.11 -1.39 -19.54
N GLU A 200 28.04 -0.75 -20.71
CA GLU A 200 28.76 -1.21 -21.91
C GLU A 200 30.27 -1.20 -21.69
N ARG A 201 30.82 -0.13 -21.10
CA ARG A 201 32.26 -0.06 -20.79
C ARG A 201 32.68 -1.10 -19.75
N GLU A 202 31.88 -1.31 -18.71
CA GLU A 202 32.13 -2.36 -17.71
C GLU A 202 32.12 -3.75 -18.35
N LEU A 203 31.18 -3.99 -19.28
CA LEU A 203 31.09 -5.25 -20.03
C LEU A 203 32.30 -5.45 -20.95
N GLU A 204 32.73 -4.41 -21.66
CA GLU A 204 33.95 -4.47 -22.48
C GLU A 204 35.20 -4.73 -21.64
N GLN A 205 35.35 -4.03 -20.51
CA GLN A 205 36.51 -4.17 -19.63
C GLN A 205 36.55 -5.54 -18.97
N SER A 206 35.42 -6.01 -18.43
CA SER A 206 35.33 -7.37 -17.86
C SER A 206 35.56 -8.45 -18.92
N THR A 207 35.09 -8.25 -20.15
CA THR A 207 35.38 -9.18 -21.27
C THR A 207 36.86 -9.21 -21.59
N ARG A 208 37.51 -8.05 -21.69
CA ARG A 208 38.97 -7.97 -21.94
C ARG A 208 39.76 -8.63 -20.82
N SER A 209 39.44 -8.32 -19.56
CA SER A 209 40.09 -8.91 -18.39
C SER A 209 39.88 -10.43 -18.36
N TYR A 210 38.66 -10.93 -18.56
CA TYR A 210 38.40 -12.37 -18.64
C TYR A 210 39.17 -13.07 -19.76
N LEU A 211 39.22 -12.47 -20.96
CA LEU A 211 39.98 -13.04 -22.08
C LEU A 211 41.48 -13.09 -21.75
N THR A 212 42.04 -12.04 -21.19
CA THR A 212 43.47 -11.99 -20.85
C THR A 212 43.83 -12.89 -19.67
N GLU A 213 43.04 -12.87 -18.60
CA GLU A 213 43.37 -13.51 -17.31
C GLU A 213 42.96 -14.98 -17.23
N ASN A 214 41.92 -15.39 -17.97
CA ASN A 214 41.39 -16.76 -17.89
C ASN A 214 41.50 -17.55 -19.19
N VAL A 215 41.40 -16.89 -20.36
CA VAL A 215 41.35 -17.60 -21.66
C VAL A 215 42.73 -17.72 -22.26
N PHE A 216 43.44 -16.61 -22.39
CA PHE A 216 44.78 -16.55 -22.98
C PHE A 216 45.90 -16.64 -21.93
N THR A 217 45.65 -17.34 -20.81
CA THR A 217 46.68 -17.69 -19.82
C THR A 217 47.63 -18.75 -20.37
N ASP A 218 47.07 -19.76 -21.05
CA ASP A 218 47.80 -20.84 -21.71
C ASP A 218 47.01 -21.35 -22.93
N PRO A 219 47.66 -22.01 -23.91
CA PRO A 219 46.99 -22.46 -25.13
C PRO A 219 45.87 -23.50 -24.89
N GLY A 220 45.95 -24.25 -23.80
CA GLY A 220 44.93 -25.22 -23.38
C GLY A 220 43.67 -24.54 -22.86
N SER A 221 43.82 -23.49 -22.03
CA SER A 221 42.70 -22.68 -21.55
C SER A 221 41.92 -22.02 -22.68
N ALA A 222 42.62 -21.52 -23.72
CA ALA A 222 41.99 -20.96 -24.92
C ALA A 222 41.20 -22.02 -25.70
N MET A 223 41.71 -23.24 -25.79
CA MET A 223 41.01 -24.36 -26.43
C MET A 223 39.77 -24.79 -25.65
N VAL A 224 39.85 -24.88 -24.31
CA VAL A 224 38.70 -25.19 -23.45
C VAL A 224 37.61 -24.13 -23.61
N TRP A 225 38.00 -22.85 -23.65
CA TRP A 225 37.08 -21.74 -23.90
C TRP A 225 36.42 -21.79 -25.30
N TRP A 226 37.14 -22.26 -26.32
CA TRP A 226 36.59 -22.48 -27.65
C TRP A 226 35.59 -23.62 -27.66
N LEU A 227 35.94 -24.76 -27.05
CA LEU A 227 35.08 -25.93 -26.92
C LEU A 227 33.84 -25.66 -26.08
N SER A 228 33.91 -24.77 -25.08
CA SER A 228 32.73 -24.40 -24.30
C SER A 228 31.67 -23.67 -25.13
N ARG A 229 32.05 -23.10 -26.27
CA ARG A 229 31.15 -22.43 -27.23
C ARG A 229 30.80 -23.32 -28.43
N HIS A 230 31.68 -24.26 -28.74
CA HIS A 230 31.55 -25.19 -29.87
C HIS A 230 31.82 -26.63 -29.41
N PRO A 231 30.93 -27.21 -28.59
CA PRO A 231 31.19 -28.49 -27.92
C PRO A 231 31.39 -29.65 -28.90
N ASP A 232 30.76 -29.58 -30.08
CA ASP A 232 30.81 -30.65 -31.08
C ASP A 232 32.05 -30.58 -32.00
N GLN A 233 32.85 -29.51 -31.91
CA GLN A 233 33.94 -29.21 -32.85
C GLN A 233 35.33 -29.61 -32.32
N ILE A 234 35.44 -30.80 -31.71
CA ILE A 234 36.66 -31.26 -31.02
C ILE A 234 37.86 -31.34 -31.98
N ARG A 235 37.67 -31.90 -33.18
CA ARG A 235 38.75 -32.06 -34.17
C ARG A 235 39.28 -30.71 -34.66
N GLU A 236 38.39 -29.74 -34.83
CA GLU A 236 38.72 -28.39 -35.29
C GLU A 236 39.43 -27.60 -34.19
N ALA A 237 38.97 -27.71 -32.94
CA ALA A 237 39.66 -27.13 -31.79
C ALA A 237 41.11 -27.64 -31.66
N ALA A 238 41.34 -28.94 -31.87
CA ALA A 238 42.68 -29.52 -31.87
C ALA A 238 43.55 -28.99 -33.03
N ALA A 239 42.97 -28.75 -34.21
CA ALA A 239 43.67 -28.17 -35.35
C ALA A 239 44.05 -26.70 -35.15
N LEU A 240 43.28 -25.95 -34.36
CA LEU A 240 43.52 -24.54 -34.02
C LEU A 240 44.53 -24.34 -32.87
N LEU A 241 44.99 -25.42 -32.23
CA LEU A 241 45.93 -25.35 -31.10
C LEU A 241 47.20 -24.50 -31.39
N PRO A 242 47.85 -24.60 -32.56
CA PRO A 242 49.00 -23.74 -32.88
C PRO A 242 48.63 -22.25 -32.91
N THR A 243 47.44 -21.91 -33.44
CA THR A 243 46.94 -20.53 -33.48
C THR A 243 46.65 -19.99 -32.08
N PHE A 244 46.07 -20.81 -31.20
CA PHE A 244 45.90 -20.41 -29.79
C PHE A 244 47.23 -20.21 -29.08
N ALA A 245 48.26 -20.99 -29.41
CA ALA A 245 49.61 -20.80 -28.87
C ALA A 245 50.25 -19.49 -29.31
N GLU A 246 50.08 -19.10 -30.57
CA GLU A 246 50.54 -17.80 -31.08
C GLU A 246 49.80 -16.62 -30.42
N LEU A 247 48.48 -16.70 -30.30
CA LEU A 247 47.67 -15.65 -29.67
C LEU A 247 48.01 -15.50 -28.18
N THR A 248 48.16 -16.61 -27.46
CA THR A 248 48.58 -16.62 -26.05
C THR A 248 49.98 -16.03 -25.87
N ALA A 249 50.92 -16.37 -26.76
CA ALA A 249 52.27 -15.82 -26.74
C ALA A 249 52.27 -14.30 -26.97
N ALA A 250 51.46 -13.82 -27.93
CA ALA A 250 51.31 -12.40 -28.24
C ALA A 250 50.66 -11.60 -27.10
N VAL A 251 49.63 -12.15 -26.44
CA VAL A 251 48.95 -11.49 -25.30
C VAL A 251 49.88 -11.38 -24.08
N ASN A 252 50.72 -12.39 -23.85
CA ASN A 252 51.61 -12.46 -22.69
C ASN A 252 53.03 -11.89 -22.94
N ASP A 253 53.32 -11.39 -24.15
CA ASP A 253 54.66 -10.93 -24.57
C ASP A 253 55.75 -12.01 -24.36
N THR A 254 55.44 -13.25 -24.76
CA THR A 254 56.34 -14.40 -24.64
C THR A 254 56.63 -15.05 -25.99
N GLU A 255 57.71 -15.82 -26.09
CA GLU A 255 58.00 -16.60 -27.30
C GLU A 255 57.10 -17.85 -27.40
N VAL A 256 56.71 -18.22 -28.63
CA VAL A 256 55.89 -19.41 -28.88
C VAL A 256 56.70 -20.67 -28.55
N SER A 257 56.14 -21.54 -27.71
CA SER A 257 56.82 -22.79 -27.33
C SER A 257 57.14 -23.65 -28.57
N PRO A 258 58.37 -24.20 -28.68
CA PRO A 258 58.78 -25.00 -29.83
C PRO A 258 57.91 -26.24 -30.07
N LYS A 259 57.19 -26.71 -29.04
CA LYS A 259 56.21 -27.82 -29.14
C LYS A 259 55.02 -27.50 -30.05
N TYR A 260 54.69 -26.22 -30.23
CA TYR A 260 53.58 -25.75 -31.06
C TYR A 260 54.06 -25.10 -32.37
N ALA A 261 55.35 -24.71 -32.45
CA ALA A 261 55.95 -24.06 -33.63
C ALA A 261 56.14 -24.97 -34.86
N GLN A 262 55.99 -26.28 -34.71
CA GLN A 262 56.27 -27.29 -35.75
C GLN A 262 55.02 -27.83 -36.46
N ALA A 263 53.82 -27.34 -36.12
CA ALA A 263 52.59 -27.73 -36.80
C ALA A 263 52.37 -26.85 -38.04
N GLU A 264 52.18 -27.47 -39.21
CA GLU A 264 51.88 -26.78 -40.47
C GLU A 264 50.66 -25.85 -40.32
N ARG A 265 50.81 -24.62 -40.82
CA ARG A 265 49.80 -23.54 -40.75
C ARG A 265 48.47 -23.96 -41.39
N PRO A 266 47.36 -24.01 -40.66
CA PRO A 266 46.04 -23.89 -41.27
C PRO A 266 45.85 -22.43 -41.70
N THR A 267 45.38 -22.19 -42.92
CA THR A 267 45.10 -20.84 -43.42
C THR A 267 43.93 -20.21 -42.65
N LEU A 268 44.11 -18.98 -42.17
CA LEU A 268 43.16 -18.13 -41.42
C LEU A 268 41.80 -17.85 -42.10
N SER A 269 41.48 -18.51 -43.23
CA SER A 269 40.22 -18.32 -43.96
C SER A 269 39.02 -19.02 -43.31
N ALA A 270 39.21 -19.90 -42.34
CA ALA A 270 38.10 -20.58 -41.63
C ALA A 270 37.51 -19.74 -40.49
N VAL A 271 38.30 -18.83 -39.89
CA VAL A 271 37.90 -18.07 -38.69
C VAL A 271 37.17 -16.76 -39.04
N ALA A 272 37.34 -16.24 -40.26
CA ALA A 272 36.76 -14.96 -40.69
C ALA A 272 35.27 -15.04 -41.09
N ASN A 273 34.69 -16.23 -41.25
CA ASN A 273 33.29 -16.42 -41.67
C ASN A 273 32.31 -16.71 -40.51
N GLY A 274 32.80 -16.79 -39.28
CA GLY A 274 31.95 -16.80 -38.11
C GLY A 274 31.60 -15.35 -37.77
N GLU A 275 30.36 -14.96 -38.03
CA GLU A 275 29.77 -13.75 -37.51
C GLU A 275 30.29 -13.51 -36.08
N TRP A 276 31.00 -12.39 -35.85
CA TRP A 276 31.07 -11.77 -34.54
C TRP A 276 29.66 -11.24 -34.22
N ASN A 277 28.68 -12.15 -34.18
CA ASN A 277 27.31 -11.84 -33.88
C ASN A 277 27.33 -11.51 -32.40
N ARG A 278 27.16 -10.21 -32.14
CA ARG A 278 26.88 -9.54 -30.87
C ARG A 278 27.00 -10.46 -29.67
N LEU A 279 28.00 -10.18 -28.83
CA LEU A 279 27.99 -10.48 -27.39
C LEU A 279 26.60 -10.92 -26.95
N ALA A 280 26.44 -12.25 -26.87
CA ALA A 280 25.15 -12.90 -26.74
C ALA A 280 24.37 -12.18 -25.66
N GLY A 281 23.23 -11.62 -26.06
CA GLY A 281 22.27 -11.03 -25.15
C GLY A 281 21.92 -12.04 -24.05
N ASP A 282 21.44 -11.48 -22.95
CA ASP A 282 21.03 -12.04 -21.67
C ASP A 282 20.15 -13.34 -21.68
N GLU A 283 19.94 -13.97 -22.82
CA GLU A 283 19.06 -15.12 -23.03
C GLU A 283 19.76 -16.47 -22.84
N ASP A 284 21.05 -16.61 -23.18
CA ASP A 284 21.76 -17.91 -23.08
C ASP A 284 22.23 -18.26 -21.66
N ARG A 285 22.34 -17.28 -20.75
CA ARG A 285 22.71 -17.54 -19.34
C ARG A 285 21.64 -18.28 -18.55
N ARG A 286 20.40 -18.38 -19.06
CA ARG A 286 19.29 -19.07 -18.37
C ARG A 286 19.30 -20.60 -18.51
N GLN A 287 20.24 -21.18 -19.26
CA GLN A 287 20.23 -22.63 -19.53
C GLN A 287 21.31 -23.46 -18.82
N LEU A 288 22.08 -22.89 -17.89
CA LEU A 288 22.95 -23.70 -17.05
C LEU A 288 22.11 -24.49 -16.02
N PRO A 289 22.23 -25.83 -15.93
CA PRO A 289 21.60 -26.60 -14.87
C PRO A 289 22.13 -26.10 -13.53
N ARG A 290 21.23 -25.73 -12.61
CA ARG A 290 21.58 -25.53 -11.20
C ARG A 290 22.19 -26.84 -10.70
N THR A 291 23.47 -26.80 -10.36
CA THR A 291 24.12 -27.87 -9.60
C THR A 291 23.35 -28.01 -8.29
N SER A 292 22.73 -29.17 -8.09
CA SER A 292 22.12 -29.60 -6.84
C SER A 292 23.15 -29.60 -5.72
N ASP A 293 22.78 -29.01 -4.58
CA ASP A 293 23.52 -29.06 -3.32
C ASP A 293 23.81 -30.53 -2.92
N PRO A 294 24.99 -30.81 -2.32
CA PRO A 294 25.20 -32.06 -1.62
C PRO A 294 24.64 -31.98 -0.19
N ASP A 295 23.98 -33.07 0.23
CA ASP A 295 23.49 -33.35 1.59
C ASP A 295 24.58 -33.23 2.69
#